data_AF-A0A5D2CBL1-F1
#
_entry.id   AF-A0A5D2CBL1-F1
#
_cell.length_a   1.000
_cell.length_b   1.000
_cell.length_c   1.000
_cell.angle_alpha   90.00
_cell.angle_beta   90.00
_cell.angle_gamma   90.00
#
_symmetry.space_group_name_H-M   'P 1'
#
loop_
_entity.id
_entity.type
_entity.pdbx_description
1 polymer ?
#
loop_
_entity_poly.entity_id
_entity_poly.type
_entity_poly.pdbx_seq_one_letter_code
_entity_poly.pdbx_strand_id
1 'polypeptide(L)'
;MKPPLPPSTSSALRKTRPSPYFYTFLTFTVFVLILYCEDLLSVFDRNELVPIKPIPETGKEKETKSTSQLPFVIGEPEETGKKEETESTSKLPFARGEPEETGKKKEAKSTSKLPFVIGETEEGCDIFSGRWVRDELTRPLYEESECPYIQPQLTCQEHGRPDKEYQKWRWQPYGCDLPRFNATLMLESLRGKRMMFVGDSLNRGQYVSMVCLLHRILPPNAKSLESSIDQSLTVFRAKDYNATIEFNWAPFLLESNSDNAIVHRVDDRIVKKGSINKHGKNWKGVDVLVFNTYLWWMTGRKMKFLKGRGSFKDEKKDIEELTTEDAYRVAMKSMLKWVRKNMDRNKTRVFFTSMSPLHIKSQEWGGKPGGNCYNETTLIEDPNYWGSENKNIMQVIAEEFGKSKYPITFLNITQLSSYRKDAHTSIYKKQWSPLTPEQLANQISYADCVHWCLPGLQDTWNELLFTKLFYPS
;
A
#
# COMPACT_ATOMS: atom_id res chain seq x y z
N MET A 1 44.03 60.67 -73.98
CA MET A 1 43.01 60.39 -72.96
C MET A 1 42.88 58.87 -72.84
N LYS A 2 43.44 58.30 -71.77
CA LYS A 2 43.41 56.86 -71.45
C LYS A 2 42.32 56.64 -70.38
N PRO A 3 41.61 55.49 -70.41
CA PRO A 3 40.52 55.20 -69.50
C PRO A 3 41.00 55.01 -68.04
N PRO A 4 40.10 55.12 -67.04
CA PRO A 4 40.47 55.16 -65.63
C PRO A 4 41.01 53.82 -65.14
N LEU A 5 42.05 53.89 -64.31
CA LEU A 5 42.59 52.81 -63.50
C LEU A 5 41.61 52.40 -62.38
N PRO A 6 41.65 51.13 -61.93
CA PRO A 6 40.71 50.59 -60.95
C PRO A 6 40.97 51.17 -59.55
N PRO A 7 39.94 51.25 -58.68
CA PRO A 7 40.13 51.70 -57.32
C PRO A 7 40.90 50.66 -56.49
N SER A 8 41.87 51.16 -55.74
CA SER A 8 42.73 50.45 -54.80
C SER A 8 41.94 49.79 -53.66
N THR A 9 42.22 48.52 -53.41
CA THR A 9 41.80 47.78 -52.21
C THR A 9 42.52 48.33 -50.97
N SER A 10 41.79 48.98 -50.06
CA SER A 10 42.20 49.10 -48.65
C SER A 10 41.41 48.09 -47.81
N SER A 11 42.11 47.15 -47.19
CA SER A 11 41.53 46.16 -46.29
C SER A 11 41.25 46.81 -44.93
N ALA A 12 40.08 47.44 -44.79
CA ALA A 12 39.55 47.78 -43.48
C ALA A 12 38.98 46.50 -42.83
N LEU A 13 39.70 45.97 -41.83
CA LEU A 13 39.22 44.92 -40.93
C LEU A 13 37.93 45.38 -40.24
N ARG A 14 36.77 45.03 -40.80
CA ARG A 14 35.48 45.10 -40.10
C ARG A 14 35.50 44.06 -38.99
N LYS A 15 35.70 44.49 -37.74
CA LYS A 15 35.41 43.66 -36.56
C LYS A 15 33.94 43.28 -36.61
N THR A 16 33.64 42.04 -36.98
CA THR A 16 32.31 41.45 -36.89
C THR A 16 31.93 41.37 -35.41
N ARG A 17 30.99 42.22 -34.98
CA ARG A 17 30.38 42.05 -33.66
C ARG A 17 29.52 40.78 -33.69
N PRO A 18 29.71 39.84 -32.74
CA PRO A 18 28.86 38.67 -32.67
C PRO A 18 27.41 39.09 -32.48
N SER A 19 26.52 38.38 -33.17
CA SER A 19 25.09 38.55 -33.04
C SER A 19 24.67 38.45 -31.56
N PRO A 20 23.69 39.23 -31.07
CA PRO A 20 23.17 39.07 -29.71
C PRO A 20 22.67 37.64 -29.43
N TYR A 21 22.27 36.90 -30.48
CA TYR A 21 21.92 35.48 -30.38
C TYR A 21 23.10 34.56 -30.05
N PHE A 22 24.34 34.96 -30.38
CA PHE A 22 25.53 34.22 -30.01
C PHE A 22 25.75 34.25 -28.50
N TYR A 23 25.53 35.41 -27.87
CA TYR A 23 25.67 35.56 -26.42
C TYR A 23 24.59 34.79 -25.66
N THR A 24 23.33 34.81 -26.13
CA THR A 24 22.26 34.02 -25.50
C THR A 24 22.45 32.51 -25.70
N PHE A 25 22.94 32.08 -26.86
CA PHE A 25 23.29 30.68 -27.08
C PHE A 25 24.46 30.23 -26.21
N LEU A 26 25.49 31.07 -26.06
CA LEU A 26 26.65 30.78 -25.23
C LEU A 26 26.26 30.70 -23.75
N THR A 27 25.43 31.63 -23.24
CA THR A 27 24.97 31.58 -21.85
C THR A 27 24.07 30.37 -21.60
N PHE A 28 23.19 30.02 -22.53
CA PHE A 28 22.38 28.81 -22.42
C PHE A 28 23.26 27.55 -22.41
N THR A 29 24.26 27.47 -23.29
CA THR A 29 25.18 26.32 -23.37
C THR A 29 26.01 26.17 -22.10
N VAL A 30 26.53 27.28 -21.55
CA VAL A 30 27.27 27.27 -20.28
C VAL A 30 26.34 26.88 -19.13
N PHE A 31 25.10 27.35 -19.10
CA PHE A 31 24.13 27.00 -18.07
C PHE A 31 23.75 25.51 -18.11
N VAL A 32 23.54 24.96 -19.30
CA VAL A 32 23.32 23.51 -19.49
C VAL A 32 24.56 22.72 -19.06
N LEU A 33 25.77 23.13 -19.47
CA LEU A 33 26.99 22.45 -19.05
C LEU A 33 27.19 22.48 -17.53
N ILE A 34 26.86 23.58 -16.85
CA ILE A 34 26.93 23.65 -15.38
C ILE A 34 25.89 22.74 -14.73
N LEU A 35 24.66 22.73 -15.23
CA LEU A 35 23.58 21.90 -14.67
C LEU A 35 23.83 20.40 -14.86
N TYR A 36 24.50 20.00 -15.92
CA TYR A 36 24.74 18.60 -16.27
C TYR A 36 26.22 18.17 -16.15
N CYS A 37 27.09 19.02 -15.58
CA CYS A 37 28.52 18.71 -15.42
C CYS A 37 28.73 17.56 -14.44
N GLU A 38 27.98 17.55 -13.33
CA GLU A 38 28.05 16.48 -12.33
C GLU A 38 27.52 15.15 -12.89
N ASP A 39 26.45 15.20 -13.70
CA ASP A 39 25.92 14.02 -14.39
C ASP A 39 26.90 13.48 -15.43
N LEU A 40 27.56 14.34 -16.21
CA LEU A 40 28.56 13.93 -17.20
C LEU A 40 29.80 13.32 -16.55
N LEU A 41 30.29 13.85 -15.42
CA LEU A 41 31.42 13.29 -14.70
C LEU A 41 31.11 11.90 -14.13
N SER A 42 29.86 11.65 -13.72
CA SER A 42 29.40 10.33 -13.24
C SER A 42 29.38 9.24 -14.32
N VAL A 43 29.36 9.62 -15.60
CA VAL A 43 29.39 8.70 -16.75
C VAL A 43 30.82 8.26 -17.06
N PHE A 44 31.83 9.12 -16.84
CA PHE A 44 33.22 8.80 -17.14
C PHE A 44 33.97 8.08 -16.00
N ASP A 45 33.44 8.09 -14.78
CA ASP A 45 34.04 7.40 -13.62
C ASP A 45 33.73 5.87 -13.57
N ARG A 46 33.04 5.33 -14.59
CA ARG A 46 32.68 3.90 -14.69
C ARG A 46 33.67 3.01 -15.45
N ASN A 47 34.90 3.48 -15.71
CA ASN A 47 35.91 2.72 -16.46
C ASN A 47 37.22 2.50 -15.70
N GLU A 48 37.17 2.15 -14.41
CA GLU A 48 38.28 1.42 -13.77
C GLU A 48 37.88 -0.02 -13.42
N LEU A 49 38.45 -0.94 -14.19
CA LEU A 49 38.50 -2.37 -13.93
C LEU A 49 39.42 -2.63 -12.73
N VAL A 50 38.86 -3.05 -11.59
CA VAL A 50 39.66 -3.58 -10.47
C VAL A 50 39.93 -5.08 -10.71
N PRO A 51 41.19 -5.56 -10.66
CA PRO A 51 41.51 -6.96 -10.93
C PRO A 51 41.14 -7.87 -9.77
N ILE A 52 40.48 -8.99 -10.08
CA ILE A 52 40.21 -10.08 -9.14
C ILE A 52 41.54 -10.77 -8.78
N LYS A 53 41.88 -10.81 -7.49
CA LYS A 53 43.01 -11.58 -6.96
C LYS A 53 42.53 -13.00 -6.55
N PRO A 54 43.28 -14.08 -6.85
CA PRO A 54 42.83 -15.43 -6.57
C PRO A 54 42.98 -15.81 -5.08
N ILE A 55 42.03 -16.61 -4.60
CA ILE A 55 41.97 -17.25 -3.28
C ILE A 55 43.04 -18.36 -3.20
N PRO A 56 43.83 -18.49 -2.11
CA PRO A 56 44.67 -19.67 -1.90
C PRO A 56 43.88 -20.78 -1.19
N GLU A 57 43.92 -21.97 -1.78
CA GLU A 57 43.60 -23.24 -1.12
C GLU A 57 44.71 -23.65 -0.13
N THR A 58 44.30 -24.11 1.06
CA THR A 58 44.84 -25.21 1.89
C THR A 58 44.02 -25.17 3.20
N GLY A 59 43.41 -26.21 3.77
CA GLY A 59 43.65 -27.64 3.72
C GLY A 59 44.05 -28.12 5.12
N LYS A 60 43.10 -28.69 5.88
CA LYS A 60 43.20 -29.95 6.68
C LYS A 60 42.32 -29.97 7.93
N GLU A 61 41.53 -31.04 7.97
CA GLU A 61 40.75 -31.56 9.10
C GLU A 61 41.60 -31.86 10.34
N LYS A 62 40.96 -31.78 11.51
CA LYS A 62 41.20 -32.71 12.62
C LYS A 62 39.88 -33.01 13.34
N GLU A 63 39.48 -34.27 13.26
CA GLU A 63 38.50 -34.90 14.15
C GLU A 63 38.94 -34.79 15.62
N THR A 64 37.98 -34.60 16.51
CA THR A 64 38.06 -35.21 17.85
C THR A 64 36.65 -35.54 18.36
N LYS A 65 36.35 -36.83 18.46
CA LYS A 65 35.23 -37.41 19.20
C LYS A 65 35.42 -37.19 20.70
N SER A 66 34.34 -36.91 21.42
CA SER A 66 34.18 -37.43 22.79
C SER A 66 32.71 -37.58 23.16
N THR A 67 32.41 -38.75 23.69
CA THR A 67 31.12 -39.29 24.13
C THR A 67 31.00 -39.15 25.65
N SER A 68 29.80 -38.88 26.18
CA SER A 68 29.31 -39.35 27.50
C SER A 68 27.85 -38.89 27.68
N GLN A 69 26.83 -39.72 27.49
CA GLN A 69 26.20 -40.65 28.45
C GLN A 69 25.72 -40.01 29.77
N LEU A 70 24.39 -40.10 29.94
CA LEU A 70 23.55 -39.86 31.13
C LEU A 70 23.89 -40.77 32.31
N PRO A 71 23.33 -40.46 33.49
CA PRO A 71 22.47 -41.47 34.12
C PRO A 71 21.10 -40.94 34.57
N PHE A 72 20.19 -41.90 34.62
CA PHE A 72 18.78 -41.88 34.98
C PHE A 72 18.62 -42.34 36.43
N VAL A 73 17.74 -41.71 37.23
CA VAL A 73 17.22 -42.27 38.50
C VAL A 73 15.74 -41.90 38.66
N ILE A 74 14.96 -42.94 38.99
CA ILE A 74 13.51 -43.00 39.24
C ILE A 74 13.18 -42.53 40.66
N GLY A 75 12.01 -41.91 40.86
CA GLY A 75 11.36 -41.84 42.17
C GLY A 75 10.04 -41.05 42.19
N GLU A 76 8.92 -41.76 42.10
CA GLU A 76 7.62 -41.45 42.74
C GLU A 76 7.32 -42.62 43.72
N PRO A 77 6.33 -42.58 44.65
CA PRO A 77 5.18 -41.66 44.77
C PRO A 77 4.88 -41.18 46.22
N GLU A 78 3.91 -40.26 46.39
CA GLU A 78 2.68 -40.49 47.18
C GLU A 78 1.76 -39.26 47.29
N GLU A 79 0.46 -39.53 47.18
CA GLU A 79 -0.69 -38.65 47.34
C GLU A 79 -0.84 -38.10 48.77
N THR A 80 -1.39 -36.89 48.90
CA THR A 80 -2.51 -36.65 49.84
C THR A 80 -3.39 -35.53 49.29
N GLY A 81 -4.67 -35.85 49.10
CA GLY A 81 -5.70 -34.89 48.70
C GLY A 81 -6.26 -34.10 49.89
N LYS A 82 -6.85 -32.95 49.57
CA LYS A 82 -8.10 -32.49 50.19
C LYS A 82 -8.82 -31.52 49.25
N LYS A 83 -10.08 -31.88 49.01
CA LYS A 83 -11.11 -31.12 48.29
C LYS A 83 -11.54 -29.91 49.11
N GLU A 84 -11.90 -28.83 48.43
CA GLU A 84 -13.02 -27.99 48.87
C GLU A 84 -13.72 -27.39 47.63
N GLU A 85 -14.95 -27.86 47.41
CA GLU A 85 -15.95 -27.32 46.50
C GLU A 85 -16.51 -26.03 47.09
N THR A 86 -16.70 -25.00 46.27
CA THR A 86 -17.84 -24.09 46.45
C THR A 86 -18.46 -23.78 45.09
N GLU A 87 -19.59 -24.41 44.91
CA GLU A 87 -20.59 -24.20 43.88
C GLU A 87 -21.34 -22.88 44.15
N SER A 88 -21.57 -22.09 43.11
CA SER A 88 -22.47 -20.93 43.15
C SER A 88 -23.27 -20.90 41.87
N THR A 89 -24.40 -21.60 41.96
CA THR A 89 -25.52 -21.61 41.03
C THR A 89 -26.25 -20.27 41.00
N SER A 90 -26.53 -19.75 39.81
CA SER A 90 -27.79 -19.03 39.57
C SER A 90 -28.30 -19.30 38.14
N LYS A 91 -29.25 -20.24 38.04
CA LYS A 91 -30.17 -20.41 36.92
C LYS A 91 -31.57 -20.44 37.49
N LEU A 92 -32.50 -19.71 36.88
CA LEU A 92 -33.95 -19.95 36.82
C LEU A 92 -34.62 -18.79 36.05
N PRO A 93 -35.81 -18.97 35.46
CA PRO A 93 -36.03 -19.70 34.21
C PRO A 93 -36.79 -18.83 33.18
N PHE A 94 -36.83 -19.23 31.91
CA PHE A 94 -37.96 -18.82 31.08
C PHE A 94 -38.46 -19.99 30.22
N ALA A 95 -39.76 -20.21 30.36
CA ALA A 95 -40.50 -21.36 29.90
C ALA A 95 -40.58 -21.47 28.37
N ARG A 96 -40.62 -22.71 27.91
CA ARG A 96 -40.88 -23.14 26.55
C ARG A 96 -42.40 -23.04 26.31
N GLY A 97 -42.82 -22.17 25.40
CA GLY A 97 -44.16 -22.17 24.83
C GLY A 97 -44.07 -22.57 23.35
N GLU A 98 -44.87 -23.54 22.94
CA GLU A 98 -45.08 -23.91 21.53
C GLU A 98 -45.81 -22.77 20.78
N PRO A 99 -45.64 -22.63 19.46
CA PRO A 99 -46.13 -21.47 18.73
C PRO A 99 -47.55 -21.66 18.20
N GLU A 100 -48.44 -20.72 18.51
CA GLU A 100 -49.69 -20.52 17.77
C GLU A 100 -49.40 -19.94 16.38
N GLU A 101 -49.88 -20.64 15.35
CA GLU A 101 -49.98 -20.15 13.98
C GLU A 101 -50.86 -18.90 13.90
N THR A 102 -50.23 -17.75 13.66
CA THR A 102 -50.94 -16.61 13.07
C THR A 102 -50.14 -16.10 11.87
N GLY A 103 -50.74 -16.26 10.69
CA GLY A 103 -50.16 -15.91 9.40
C GLY A 103 -49.84 -14.42 9.31
N LYS A 104 -48.58 -14.06 9.54
CA LYS A 104 -48.02 -12.80 9.07
C LYS A 104 -47.47 -13.01 7.67
N LYS A 105 -48.15 -12.43 6.68
CA LYS A 105 -47.59 -12.19 5.34
C LYS A 105 -46.20 -11.59 5.53
N LYS A 106 -45.16 -12.33 5.14
CA LYS A 106 -43.81 -11.80 4.98
C LYS A 106 -43.91 -10.71 3.90
N GLU A 107 -43.97 -9.45 4.32
CA GLU A 107 -43.58 -8.37 3.43
C GLU A 107 -42.13 -8.65 3.04
N ALA A 108 -41.94 -9.01 1.77
CA ALA A 108 -40.63 -9.12 1.17
C ALA A 108 -39.99 -7.72 1.27
N LYS A 109 -39.13 -7.54 2.26
CA LYS A 109 -38.20 -6.42 2.31
C LYS A 109 -37.37 -6.52 1.03
N SER A 110 -37.70 -5.71 0.03
CA SER A 110 -36.90 -5.55 -1.18
C SER A 110 -35.53 -5.03 -0.76
N THR A 111 -34.61 -5.93 -0.43
CA THR A 111 -33.18 -5.62 -0.30
C THR A 111 -32.72 -5.23 -1.70
N SER A 112 -32.53 -3.93 -1.94
CA SER A 112 -32.01 -3.46 -3.21
C SER A 112 -30.64 -4.11 -3.43
N LYS A 113 -30.52 -4.99 -4.43
CA LYS A 113 -29.30 -5.70 -4.76
C LYS A 113 -28.15 -4.70 -4.92
N LEU A 114 -27.03 -4.92 -4.24
CA LEU A 114 -25.88 -4.03 -4.33
C LEU A 114 -25.38 -3.97 -5.79
N PRO A 115 -24.84 -2.84 -6.26
CA PRO A 115 -24.25 -2.77 -7.59
C PRO A 115 -23.10 -3.78 -7.75
N PHE A 116 -22.92 -4.28 -8.97
CA PHE A 116 -21.89 -5.28 -9.38
C PHE A 116 -22.10 -6.72 -8.88
N VAL A 117 -23.13 -7.01 -8.10
CA VAL A 117 -23.33 -8.36 -7.54
C VAL A 117 -23.80 -9.34 -8.60
N ILE A 118 -23.04 -10.43 -8.78
CA ILE A 118 -23.33 -11.51 -9.72
C ILE A 118 -23.64 -12.84 -9.00
N GLY A 119 -23.16 -13.02 -7.77
CA GLY A 119 -23.44 -14.16 -6.92
C GLY A 119 -23.24 -13.81 -5.45
N GLU A 120 -23.18 -14.81 -4.60
CA GLU A 120 -22.93 -14.67 -3.16
C GLU A 120 -21.88 -15.71 -2.75
N THR A 121 -21.14 -15.43 -1.68
CA THR A 121 -20.29 -16.44 -1.04
C THR A 121 -21.14 -17.35 -0.16
N GLU A 122 -20.59 -18.46 0.34
CA GLU A 122 -21.32 -19.34 1.26
C GLU A 122 -21.82 -18.56 2.48
N GLU A 123 -23.08 -18.80 2.85
CA GLU A 123 -23.74 -18.08 3.94
C GLU A 123 -22.97 -18.24 5.24
N GLY A 124 -22.65 -17.12 5.91
CA GLY A 124 -21.86 -17.12 7.13
C GLY A 124 -20.33 -17.20 6.93
N CYS A 125 -19.82 -17.24 5.70
CA CYS A 125 -18.38 -17.21 5.47
C CYS A 125 -17.77 -15.81 5.71
N ASP A 126 -16.99 -15.67 6.78
CA ASP A 126 -16.09 -14.53 6.94
C ASP A 126 -14.82 -14.74 6.11
N ILE A 127 -14.78 -14.16 4.91
CA ILE A 127 -13.64 -14.27 3.99
C ILE A 127 -12.34 -13.66 4.55
N PHE A 128 -12.40 -12.88 5.63
CA PHE A 128 -11.24 -12.28 6.29
C PHE A 128 -10.71 -13.13 7.45
N SER A 129 -11.41 -14.23 7.79
CA SER A 129 -11.01 -15.20 8.80
C SER A 129 -10.57 -16.50 8.12
N GLY A 130 -9.29 -16.84 8.28
CA GLY A 130 -8.66 -17.88 7.49
C GLY A 130 -7.18 -18.08 7.83
N ARG A 131 -6.46 -18.68 6.89
CA ARG A 131 -5.02 -18.95 6.99
C ARG A 131 -4.33 -18.78 5.65
N TRP A 132 -3.03 -18.52 5.70
CA TRP A 132 -2.19 -18.59 4.52
C TRP A 132 -1.87 -20.04 4.15
N VAL A 133 -2.00 -20.35 2.88
CA VAL A 133 -1.71 -21.67 2.31
C VAL A 133 -0.74 -21.48 1.16
N ARG A 134 0.28 -22.33 1.10
CA ARG A 134 1.24 -22.34 0.01
C ARG A 134 0.58 -22.87 -1.26
N ASP A 135 0.77 -22.18 -2.38
CA ASP A 135 0.24 -22.55 -3.69
C ASP A 135 1.31 -22.29 -4.75
N GLU A 136 2.00 -23.35 -5.15
CA GLU A 136 3.07 -23.26 -6.15
C GLU A 136 2.55 -23.28 -7.60
N LEU A 137 1.29 -23.72 -7.79
CA LEU A 137 0.71 -23.92 -9.11
C LEU A 137 0.13 -22.64 -9.68
N THR A 138 -0.50 -21.81 -8.83
CA THR A 138 -1.23 -20.62 -9.29
C THR A 138 -0.57 -19.29 -8.92
N ARG A 139 0.52 -19.31 -8.14
CA ARG A 139 1.18 -18.10 -7.66
C ARG A 139 2.60 -17.88 -8.19
N PRO A 140 3.03 -16.63 -8.35
CA PRO A 140 2.22 -15.41 -8.28
C PRO A 140 1.20 -15.30 -9.43
N LEU A 141 0.24 -14.38 -9.32
CA LEU A 141 -0.78 -14.18 -10.36
C LEU A 141 -0.20 -13.52 -11.64
N TYR A 142 0.96 -12.89 -11.52
CA TYR A 142 1.79 -12.33 -12.58
C TYR A 142 3.24 -12.26 -12.08
N GLU A 143 4.22 -12.23 -12.98
CA GLU A 143 5.62 -12.02 -12.59
C GLU A 143 5.95 -10.52 -12.54
N GLU A 144 6.89 -10.12 -11.68
CA GLU A 144 7.30 -8.72 -11.52
C GLU A 144 7.71 -8.08 -12.86
N SER A 145 8.47 -8.82 -13.68
CA SER A 145 8.93 -8.38 -14.99
C SER A 145 7.81 -8.23 -16.04
N GLU A 146 6.64 -8.82 -15.82
CA GLU A 146 5.52 -8.72 -16.75
C GLU A 146 4.80 -7.37 -16.63
N CYS A 147 4.83 -6.73 -15.45
CA CYS A 147 4.05 -5.51 -15.19
C CYS A 147 4.92 -4.24 -15.17
N PRO A 148 4.96 -3.45 -16.26
CA PRO A 148 5.79 -2.24 -16.34
C PRO A 148 5.25 -1.06 -15.52
N TYR A 149 4.13 -1.24 -14.81
CA TYR A 149 3.47 -0.20 -14.02
C TYR A 149 3.88 -0.22 -12.55
N ILE A 150 4.64 -1.24 -12.12
CA ILE A 150 5.18 -1.31 -10.77
C ILE A 150 6.25 -0.23 -10.62
N GLN A 151 6.13 0.62 -9.60
CA GLN A 151 7.16 1.61 -9.36
C GLN A 151 8.41 0.97 -8.74
N PRO A 152 9.61 1.50 -8.98
CA PRO A 152 10.86 0.94 -8.46
C PRO A 152 10.94 0.79 -6.93
N GLN A 153 10.05 1.44 -6.17
CA GLN A 153 9.93 1.25 -4.73
C GLN A 153 9.33 -0.11 -4.33
N LEU A 154 8.72 -0.84 -5.27
CA LEU A 154 7.97 -2.08 -5.04
C LEU A 154 8.50 -3.26 -5.88
N THR A 155 9.44 -3.04 -6.82
CA THR A 155 10.08 -4.10 -7.64
C THR A 155 11.25 -4.75 -6.90
N CYS A 156 10.93 -5.68 -6.00
CA CYS A 156 11.92 -6.29 -5.11
C CYS A 156 12.92 -7.18 -5.84
N GLN A 157 12.47 -7.96 -6.84
CA GLN A 157 13.35 -8.86 -7.58
C GLN A 157 14.34 -8.06 -8.43
N GLU A 158 13.88 -7.02 -9.13
CA GLU A 158 14.71 -6.08 -9.88
C GLU A 158 15.76 -5.41 -8.97
N HIS A 159 15.41 -5.15 -7.71
CA HIS A 159 16.31 -4.57 -6.71
C HIS A 159 17.07 -5.61 -5.88
N GLY A 160 17.22 -6.83 -6.40
CA GLY A 160 18.16 -7.82 -5.89
C GLY A 160 17.64 -8.72 -4.77
N ARG A 161 16.33 -8.78 -4.53
CA ARG A 161 15.75 -9.73 -3.57
C ARG A 161 15.99 -11.17 -4.05
N PRO A 162 16.70 -12.01 -3.29
CA PRO A 162 17.09 -13.34 -3.76
C PRO A 162 15.97 -14.38 -3.65
N ASP A 163 15.08 -14.26 -2.66
CA ASP A 163 14.00 -15.20 -2.41
C ASP A 163 12.72 -14.82 -3.18
N LYS A 164 11.98 -15.82 -3.65
CA LYS A 164 10.65 -15.68 -4.27
C LYS A 164 9.53 -16.36 -3.49
N GLU A 165 9.86 -16.98 -2.36
CA GLU A 165 8.95 -17.81 -1.57
C GLU A 165 7.74 -17.03 -1.04
N TYR A 166 7.94 -15.74 -0.70
CA TYR A 166 6.86 -14.85 -0.28
C TYR A 166 5.75 -14.68 -1.33
N GLN A 167 6.05 -14.92 -2.60
CA GLN A 167 5.08 -14.80 -3.69
C GLN A 167 4.15 -16.02 -3.77
N LYS A 168 4.50 -17.15 -3.14
CA LYS A 168 3.82 -18.45 -3.28
C LYS A 168 2.70 -18.68 -2.25
N TRP A 169 2.20 -17.63 -1.62
CA TRP A 169 1.17 -17.70 -0.61
C TRP A 169 -0.19 -17.23 -1.14
N ARG A 170 -1.24 -17.99 -0.85
CA ARG A 170 -2.64 -17.59 -1.05
C ARG A 170 -3.40 -17.57 0.27
N TRP A 171 -4.39 -16.71 0.38
CA TRP A 171 -5.31 -16.70 1.52
C TRP A 171 -6.43 -17.73 1.33
N GLN A 172 -6.71 -18.53 2.36
CA GLN A 172 -7.79 -19.50 2.42
C GLN A 172 -8.69 -19.18 3.61
N PRO A 173 -9.91 -18.65 3.38
CA PRO A 173 -10.91 -18.53 4.44
C PRO A 173 -11.25 -19.90 5.04
N TYR A 174 -11.64 -19.93 6.32
CA TYR A 174 -11.97 -21.18 7.00
C TYR A 174 -13.31 -21.78 6.54
N GLY A 175 -14.27 -20.93 6.22
CA GLY A 175 -15.66 -21.34 5.95
C GLY A 175 -16.03 -21.41 4.48
N CYS A 176 -15.13 -21.06 3.55
CA CYS A 176 -15.41 -21.12 2.11
C CYS A 176 -14.13 -20.96 1.28
N ASP A 177 -14.25 -21.19 -0.03
CA ASP A 177 -13.22 -20.86 -1.00
C ASP A 177 -13.42 -19.46 -1.59
N LEU A 178 -12.32 -18.76 -1.85
CA LEU A 178 -12.37 -17.51 -2.61
C LEU A 178 -12.63 -17.80 -4.09
N PRO A 179 -13.53 -17.05 -4.75
CA PRO A 179 -13.64 -17.11 -6.20
C PRO A 179 -12.30 -16.70 -6.82
N ARG A 180 -11.87 -17.44 -7.85
CA ARG A 180 -10.65 -17.09 -8.58
C ARG A 180 -10.77 -15.71 -9.21
N PHE A 181 -9.73 -14.90 -9.06
CA PHE A 181 -9.69 -13.59 -9.71
C PHE A 181 -9.83 -13.74 -11.23
N ASN A 182 -10.79 -13.01 -11.82
CA ASN A 182 -11.05 -13.03 -13.24
C ASN A 182 -10.94 -11.62 -13.81
N ALA A 183 -9.82 -11.34 -14.49
CA ALA A 183 -9.53 -10.04 -15.07
C ALA A 183 -10.57 -9.63 -16.13
N THR A 184 -11.03 -10.57 -16.95
CA THR A 184 -12.05 -10.31 -17.98
C THR A 184 -13.38 -9.91 -17.33
N LEU A 185 -13.81 -10.63 -16.29
CA LEU A 185 -15.02 -10.29 -15.56
C LEU A 185 -14.92 -8.91 -14.91
N MET A 186 -13.79 -8.58 -14.30
CA MET A 186 -13.55 -7.28 -13.69
C MET A 186 -13.64 -6.16 -14.74
N LEU A 187 -12.95 -6.30 -15.87
CA LEU A 187 -12.96 -5.28 -16.93
C LEU A 187 -14.32 -5.15 -17.62
N GLU A 188 -15.01 -6.25 -17.92
CA GLU A 188 -16.37 -6.20 -18.49
C GLU A 188 -17.35 -5.52 -17.53
N SER A 189 -17.25 -5.84 -16.25
CA SER A 189 -18.09 -5.21 -15.22
C SER A 189 -17.77 -3.72 -15.05
N LEU A 190 -16.54 -3.30 -15.34
CA LEU A 190 -16.10 -1.91 -15.34
C LEU A 190 -16.25 -1.22 -16.71
N ARG A 191 -16.91 -1.85 -17.69
CA ARG A 191 -17.08 -1.25 -19.02
C ARG A 191 -17.84 0.08 -18.94
N GLY A 192 -17.21 1.15 -19.41
CA GLY A 192 -17.75 2.51 -19.31
C GLY A 192 -17.73 3.11 -17.90
N LYS A 193 -16.93 2.57 -16.98
CA LYS A 193 -16.94 2.90 -15.54
C LYS A 193 -15.57 3.27 -15.00
N ARG A 194 -15.58 3.84 -13.80
CA ARG A 194 -14.39 4.26 -13.07
C ARG A 194 -14.26 3.53 -11.74
N MET A 195 -13.10 2.93 -11.50
CA MET A 195 -12.68 2.43 -10.19
C MET A 195 -11.56 3.34 -9.67
N MET A 196 -11.67 3.84 -8.44
CA MET A 196 -10.67 4.73 -7.86
C MET A 196 -10.25 4.29 -6.46
N PHE A 197 -8.95 4.13 -6.28
CA PHE A 197 -8.27 4.00 -4.99
C PHE A 197 -7.94 5.40 -4.46
N VAL A 198 -8.28 5.68 -3.22
CA VAL A 198 -8.05 6.99 -2.58
C VAL A 198 -7.36 6.79 -1.25
N GLY A 199 -6.18 7.37 -1.06
CA GLY A 199 -5.48 7.20 0.22
C GLY A 199 -4.00 7.54 0.23
N ASP A 200 -3.28 6.84 1.09
CA ASP A 200 -1.83 6.95 1.28
C ASP A 200 -1.03 6.00 0.34
N SER A 201 0.26 5.83 0.62
CA SER A 201 1.16 5.02 -0.20
C SER A 201 0.83 3.52 -0.20
N LEU A 202 0.15 2.99 0.82
CA LEU A 202 -0.24 1.59 0.86
C LEU A 202 -1.41 1.33 -0.09
N ASN A 203 -2.37 2.26 -0.14
CA ASN A 203 -3.46 2.18 -1.12
C ASN A 203 -2.96 2.38 -2.55
N ARG A 204 -1.88 3.15 -2.74
CA ARG A 204 -1.18 3.23 -4.05
C ARG A 204 -0.63 1.87 -4.46
N GLY A 205 -0.04 1.12 -3.53
CA GLY A 205 0.42 -0.24 -3.80
C GLY A 205 -0.73 -1.19 -4.19
N GLN A 206 -1.87 -1.11 -3.49
CA GLN A 206 -3.08 -1.87 -3.85
C GLN A 206 -3.59 -1.50 -5.26
N TYR A 207 -3.60 -0.22 -5.61
CA TYR A 207 -3.91 0.26 -6.96
C TYR A 207 -2.99 -0.35 -8.02
N VAL A 208 -1.67 -0.33 -7.79
CA VAL A 208 -0.68 -0.85 -8.74
C VAL A 208 -0.84 -2.35 -8.93
N SER A 209 -1.06 -3.10 -7.84
CA SER A 209 -1.41 -4.52 -7.90
C SER A 209 -2.66 -4.75 -8.77
N MET A 210 -3.73 -3.96 -8.59
CA MET A 210 -4.94 -4.08 -9.41
C MET A 210 -4.65 -3.84 -10.89
N VAL A 211 -3.83 -2.83 -11.23
CA VAL A 211 -3.38 -2.60 -12.61
C VAL A 211 -2.60 -3.81 -13.14
N CYS A 212 -1.70 -4.39 -12.35
CA CYS A 212 -0.92 -5.57 -12.74
C CYS A 212 -1.77 -6.85 -12.89
N LEU A 213 -2.86 -6.97 -12.14
CA LEU A 213 -3.81 -8.08 -12.32
C LEU A 213 -4.64 -7.95 -13.62
N LEU A 214 -4.82 -6.74 -14.13
CA LEU A 214 -5.70 -6.47 -15.28
C LEU A 214 -4.93 -6.24 -16.60
N HIS A 215 -3.74 -5.64 -16.56
CA HIS A 215 -3.09 -5.16 -17.79
C HIS A 215 -2.65 -6.27 -18.76
N ARG A 216 -2.46 -7.51 -18.28
CA ARG A 216 -1.94 -8.63 -19.09
C ARG A 216 -2.91 -9.05 -20.18
N ILE A 217 -4.22 -8.97 -19.92
CA ILE A 217 -5.26 -9.31 -20.91
C ILE A 217 -5.52 -8.19 -21.92
N LEU A 218 -4.85 -7.04 -21.76
CA LEU A 218 -5.01 -5.87 -22.63
C LEU A 218 -3.81 -5.75 -23.60
N PRO A 219 -4.06 -5.65 -24.91
CA PRO A 219 -3.03 -5.32 -25.90
C PRO A 219 -2.28 -4.02 -25.56
N PRO A 220 -0.99 -3.87 -25.93
CA PRO A 220 -0.20 -2.66 -25.65
C PRO A 220 -0.85 -1.35 -26.11
N ASN A 221 -1.47 -1.33 -27.29
CA ASN A 221 -2.15 -0.16 -27.85
C ASN A 221 -3.51 0.14 -27.17
N ALA A 222 -4.12 -0.86 -26.52
CA ALA A 222 -5.41 -0.77 -25.85
C ALA A 222 -5.32 -0.28 -24.39
N LYS A 223 -4.14 0.14 -23.94
CA LYS A 223 -3.92 0.68 -22.58
C LYS A 223 -3.12 1.97 -22.56
N SER A 224 -3.28 2.77 -21.51
CA SER A 224 -2.45 3.94 -21.21
C SER A 224 -2.39 4.20 -19.70
N LEU A 225 -1.33 4.88 -19.26
CA LEU A 225 -1.18 5.40 -17.90
C LEU A 225 -0.86 6.89 -17.98
N GLU A 226 -1.63 7.70 -17.26
CA GLU A 226 -1.49 9.15 -17.24
C GLU A 226 -1.49 9.63 -15.78
N SER A 227 -0.60 10.56 -15.44
CA SER A 227 -0.52 11.14 -14.09
C SER A 227 -0.59 12.67 -14.17
N SER A 228 -1.22 13.29 -13.17
CA SER A 228 -1.14 14.74 -12.98
C SER A 228 0.29 15.18 -12.66
N ILE A 229 0.58 16.46 -12.87
CA ILE A 229 1.92 17.05 -12.65
C ILE A 229 2.42 16.81 -11.22
N ASP A 230 1.53 16.93 -10.23
CA ASP A 230 1.83 16.70 -8.81
C ASP A 230 1.68 15.22 -8.39
N GLN A 231 1.43 14.33 -9.36
CA GLN A 231 1.13 12.90 -9.18
C GLN A 231 -0.01 12.60 -8.20
N SER A 232 -0.85 13.60 -7.90
CA SER A 232 -2.00 13.43 -7.00
C SER A 232 -3.14 12.62 -7.62
N LEU A 233 -3.20 12.53 -8.96
CA LEU A 233 -4.12 11.65 -9.68
C LEU A 233 -3.34 10.86 -10.73
N THR A 234 -3.47 9.54 -10.70
CA THR A 234 -2.94 8.63 -11.73
C THR A 234 -4.07 7.78 -12.29
N VAL A 235 -4.16 7.67 -13.60
CA VAL A 235 -5.26 7.03 -14.34
C VAL A 235 -4.68 5.99 -15.27
N PHE A 236 -4.98 4.72 -15.01
CA PHE A 236 -4.78 3.63 -15.96
C PHE A 236 -6.07 3.44 -16.75
N ARG A 237 -5.99 3.45 -18.09
CA ARG A 237 -7.15 3.32 -18.97
C ARG A 237 -7.09 2.05 -19.79
N ALA A 238 -8.13 1.21 -19.68
CA ALA A 238 -8.38 0.08 -20.56
C ALA A 238 -9.31 0.56 -21.69
N LYS A 239 -8.74 0.89 -22.85
CA LYS A 239 -9.42 1.63 -23.93
C LYS A 239 -10.58 0.84 -24.53
N ASP A 240 -10.41 -0.45 -24.78
CA ASP A 240 -11.43 -1.31 -25.40
C ASP A 240 -12.65 -1.53 -24.48
N TYR A 241 -12.47 -1.33 -23.18
CA TYR A 241 -13.52 -1.38 -22.18
C TYR A 241 -14.11 -0.01 -21.86
N ASN A 242 -13.47 1.07 -22.33
CA ASN A 242 -13.76 2.43 -21.85
C ASN A 242 -13.80 2.49 -20.31
N ALA A 243 -12.85 1.79 -19.66
CA ALA A 243 -12.78 1.64 -18.22
C ALA A 243 -11.52 2.32 -17.67
N THR A 244 -11.60 2.90 -16.48
CA THR A 244 -10.43 3.47 -15.79
C THR A 244 -10.24 2.88 -14.40
N ILE A 245 -8.98 2.61 -14.08
CA ILE A 245 -8.52 2.28 -12.74
C ILE A 245 -7.64 3.45 -12.30
N GLU A 246 -8.01 4.10 -11.20
CA GLU A 246 -7.48 5.40 -10.81
C GLU A 246 -6.89 5.34 -9.40
N PHE A 247 -5.86 6.14 -9.15
CA PHE A 247 -5.35 6.42 -7.82
C PHE A 247 -5.37 7.92 -7.55
N ASN A 248 -6.00 8.32 -6.45
CA ASN A 248 -5.96 9.69 -5.96
C ASN A 248 -5.24 9.77 -4.60
N TRP A 249 -4.12 10.50 -4.57
CA TRP A 249 -3.36 10.79 -3.36
C TRP A 249 -4.17 11.69 -2.42
N ALA A 250 -4.56 11.13 -1.29
CA ALA A 250 -5.25 11.83 -0.21
C ALA A 250 -4.95 11.10 1.10
N PRO A 251 -3.70 11.18 1.60
CA PRO A 251 -3.20 10.29 2.65
C PRO A 251 -3.94 10.43 3.98
N PHE A 252 -4.56 11.58 4.25
CA PHE A 252 -5.44 11.83 5.39
C PHE A 252 -6.93 11.90 5.01
N LEU A 253 -7.27 11.69 3.74
CA LEU A 253 -8.57 11.94 3.07
C LEU A 253 -9.01 13.42 3.08
N LEU A 254 -8.86 14.09 4.21
CA LEU A 254 -8.96 15.54 4.38
C LEU A 254 -7.79 16.25 3.71
N GLU A 255 -8.00 17.52 3.38
CA GLU A 255 -6.97 18.42 2.90
C GLU A 255 -5.86 18.57 3.95
N SER A 256 -4.61 18.50 3.51
CA SER A 256 -3.42 18.58 4.36
C SER A 256 -2.28 19.32 3.67
N ASN A 257 -1.25 19.68 4.43
CA ASN A 257 0.00 20.17 3.88
C ASN A 257 0.86 19.08 3.22
N SER A 258 0.34 17.86 3.10
CA SER A 258 1.03 16.69 2.54
C SER A 258 0.31 16.12 1.30
N ASP A 259 -0.56 16.91 0.67
CA ASP A 259 -1.41 16.48 -0.46
C ASP A 259 -0.67 16.49 -1.83
N ASN A 260 0.60 16.89 -1.88
CA ASN A 260 1.42 16.79 -3.10
C ASN A 260 2.18 15.46 -3.10
N ALA A 261 1.85 14.53 -4.00
CA ALA A 261 2.41 13.18 -3.98
C ALA A 261 3.93 13.12 -4.24
N ILE A 262 4.54 14.20 -4.76
CA ILE A 262 5.99 14.33 -4.96
C ILE A 262 6.64 14.98 -3.74
N VAL A 263 6.09 16.11 -3.29
CA VAL A 263 6.63 16.93 -2.18
C VAL A 263 5.72 16.82 -0.95
N HIS A 264 5.70 15.64 -0.33
CA HIS A 264 4.86 15.33 0.84
C HIS A 264 5.64 14.96 2.11
N ARG A 265 6.98 14.91 2.03
CA ARG A 265 7.83 14.64 3.20
C ARG A 265 7.99 15.94 3.97
N VAL A 266 7.10 16.12 4.95
CA VAL A 266 7.10 17.27 5.86
C VAL A 266 7.15 16.75 7.30
N ASP A 267 7.96 17.39 8.14
CA ASP A 267 8.16 16.97 9.53
C ASP A 267 6.94 17.27 10.40
N ASP A 268 6.25 18.38 10.09
CA ASP A 268 5.07 18.83 10.82
C ASP A 268 3.81 18.71 9.95
N ARG A 269 3.16 17.54 10.01
CA ARG A 269 1.93 17.26 9.25
C ARG A 269 0.74 17.98 9.87
N ILE A 270 0.00 18.71 9.05
CA ILE A 270 -1.19 19.46 9.47
C ILE A 270 -2.36 19.08 8.57
N VAL A 271 -3.48 18.69 9.19
CA VAL A 271 -4.72 18.34 8.52
C VAL A 271 -5.75 19.45 8.70
N LYS A 272 -6.55 19.78 7.69
CA LYS A 272 -7.58 20.83 7.80
C LYS A 272 -8.93 20.25 8.19
N LYS A 273 -9.44 20.65 9.36
CA LYS A 273 -10.66 20.10 9.95
C LYS A 273 -11.86 20.27 9.02
N GLY A 274 -12.48 19.16 8.60
CA GLY A 274 -13.69 19.15 7.76
C GLY A 274 -13.47 19.57 6.30
N SER A 275 -12.23 19.85 5.86
CA SER A 275 -11.95 20.16 4.45
C SER A 275 -11.72 18.88 3.66
N ILE A 276 -12.79 18.31 3.10
CA ILE A 276 -12.72 17.08 2.28
C ILE A 276 -13.11 17.32 0.81
N ASN A 277 -13.86 18.39 0.55
CA ASN A 277 -14.44 18.65 -0.78
C ASN A 277 -13.40 18.93 -1.86
N LYS A 278 -12.19 19.39 -1.49
CA LYS A 278 -11.11 19.61 -2.44
C LYS A 278 -10.73 18.30 -3.15
N HIS A 279 -10.45 17.25 -2.39
CA HIS A 279 -10.21 15.91 -2.93
C HIS A 279 -11.49 15.30 -3.50
N GLY A 280 -12.61 15.46 -2.80
CA GLY A 280 -13.92 14.94 -3.20
C GLY A 280 -14.38 15.35 -4.61
N LYS A 281 -13.86 16.43 -5.19
CA LYS A 281 -14.11 16.77 -6.60
C LYS A 281 -13.73 15.63 -7.55
N ASN A 282 -12.63 14.94 -7.29
CA ASN A 282 -12.13 13.85 -8.14
C ASN A 282 -12.96 12.56 -7.98
N TRP A 283 -13.54 12.35 -6.79
CA TRP A 283 -14.26 11.13 -6.42
C TRP A 283 -15.70 11.09 -6.93
N LYS A 284 -16.26 12.25 -7.33
CA LYS A 284 -17.62 12.33 -7.87
C LYS A 284 -17.74 11.53 -9.17
N GLY A 285 -18.84 10.79 -9.28
CA GLY A 285 -19.14 9.97 -10.47
C GLY A 285 -18.27 8.73 -10.62
N VAL A 286 -17.49 8.35 -9.60
CA VAL A 286 -16.78 7.06 -9.57
C VAL A 286 -17.78 5.95 -9.24
N ASP A 287 -17.67 4.80 -9.93
CA ASP A 287 -18.56 3.65 -9.74
C ASP A 287 -18.05 2.71 -8.62
N VAL A 288 -16.74 2.58 -8.44
CA VAL A 288 -16.14 1.82 -7.33
C VAL A 288 -15.07 2.66 -6.63
N LEU A 289 -15.32 3.06 -5.38
CA LEU A 289 -14.35 3.78 -4.54
C LEU A 289 -13.71 2.83 -3.53
N VAL A 290 -12.39 2.85 -3.43
CA VAL A 290 -11.61 2.07 -2.45
C VAL A 290 -10.77 3.02 -1.61
N PHE A 291 -11.28 3.39 -0.44
CA PHE A 291 -10.59 4.29 0.48
C PHE A 291 -9.62 3.53 1.38
N ASN A 292 -8.52 4.19 1.75
CA ASN A 292 -7.64 3.76 2.84
C ASN A 292 -6.91 4.97 3.42
N THR A 293 -6.62 4.95 4.72
CA THR A 293 -5.78 5.95 5.38
C THR A 293 -5.38 5.37 6.73
N TYR A 294 -4.08 5.24 7.02
CA TYR A 294 -3.66 4.72 8.34
C TYR A 294 -2.26 5.18 8.71
N LEU A 295 -1.28 4.89 7.85
CA LEU A 295 0.15 4.97 8.18
C LEU A 295 0.53 6.31 8.81
N TRP A 296 0.05 7.41 8.23
CA TRP A 296 0.47 8.75 8.62
C TRP A 296 -0.21 9.30 9.86
N TRP A 297 -1.24 8.60 10.37
CA TRP A 297 -1.82 8.90 11.67
C TRP A 297 -0.96 8.30 12.80
N MET A 298 -0.19 7.23 12.53
CA MET A 298 0.57 6.47 13.53
C MET A 298 1.93 7.09 13.86
N THR A 299 1.95 8.37 14.21
CA THR A 299 3.20 9.11 14.53
C THR A 299 3.65 8.95 15.98
N GLY A 300 2.79 8.40 16.86
CA GLY A 300 2.98 8.41 18.31
C GLY A 300 2.81 9.79 18.96
N ARG A 301 2.35 10.79 18.21
CA ARG A 301 2.13 12.16 18.66
C ARG A 301 0.69 12.59 18.39
N LYS A 302 0.23 13.65 19.07
CA LYS A 302 -1.05 14.29 18.75
C LYS A 302 -1.02 14.84 17.32
N MET A 303 -2.15 14.72 16.62
CA MET A 303 -2.30 15.21 15.26
C MET A 303 -2.73 16.68 15.27
N LYS A 304 -2.06 17.50 14.45
CA LYS A 304 -2.37 18.92 14.32
C LYS A 304 -3.47 19.16 13.31
N PHE A 305 -4.50 19.87 13.75
CA PHE A 305 -5.64 20.27 12.94
C PHE A 305 -5.69 21.78 12.77
N LEU A 306 -5.65 22.24 11.52
CA LEU A 306 -5.92 23.64 11.19
C LEU A 306 -7.43 23.92 11.31
N LYS A 307 -7.78 24.92 12.13
CA LYS A 307 -9.17 25.32 12.36
C LYS A 307 -9.64 26.38 11.36
N GLY A 308 -10.97 26.43 11.18
CA GLY A 308 -11.66 27.51 10.47
C GLY A 308 -11.24 27.67 9.00
N ARG A 309 -11.15 28.92 8.55
CA ARG A 309 -10.80 29.27 7.17
C ARG A 309 -9.29 29.47 6.94
N GLY A 310 -8.45 29.16 7.93
CA GLY A 310 -7.00 29.33 7.84
C GLY A 310 -6.37 28.60 6.65
N SER A 311 -5.23 29.10 6.20
CA SER A 311 -4.41 28.54 5.13
C SER A 311 -3.15 27.89 5.70
N PHE A 312 -2.64 26.85 5.04
CA PHE A 312 -1.35 26.25 5.41
C PHE A 312 -0.17 27.21 5.21
N LYS A 313 -0.37 28.28 4.43
CA LYS A 313 0.65 29.31 4.17
C LYS A 313 0.65 30.45 5.20
N ASP A 314 -0.33 30.51 6.11
CA ASP A 314 -0.41 31.60 7.08
C ASP A 314 0.74 31.52 8.08
N GLU A 315 1.32 32.67 8.47
CA GLU A 315 2.39 32.73 9.47
C GLU A 315 1.88 32.30 10.85
N LYS A 316 0.70 32.80 11.25
CA LYS A 316 0.02 32.40 12.48
C LYS A 316 -1.13 31.46 12.15
N LYS A 317 -1.02 30.21 12.59
CA LYS A 317 -2.02 29.16 12.37
C LYS A 317 -2.78 28.88 13.66
N ASP A 318 -4.10 28.84 13.60
CA ASP A 318 -4.94 28.34 14.70
C ASP A 318 -4.97 26.80 14.64
N ILE A 319 -4.15 26.18 15.50
CA ILE A 319 -3.95 24.74 15.56
C ILE A 319 -4.71 24.15 16.75
N GLU A 320 -5.44 23.08 16.51
CA GLU A 320 -5.94 22.14 17.50
C GLU A 320 -5.05 20.90 17.51
N GLU A 321 -4.76 20.33 18.67
CA GLU A 321 -4.09 19.04 18.74
C GLU A 321 -5.06 17.98 19.25
N LEU A 322 -5.23 16.92 18.47
CA LEU A 322 -6.13 15.81 18.77
C LEU A 322 -5.32 14.55 19.05
N THR A 323 -5.85 13.67 19.90
CA THR A 323 -5.36 12.29 19.99
C THR A 323 -5.46 11.61 18.62
N THR A 324 -4.68 10.56 18.39
CA THR A 324 -4.72 9.82 17.12
C THR A 324 -6.13 9.31 16.82
N GLU A 325 -6.82 8.78 17.84
CA GLU A 325 -8.18 8.26 17.75
C GLU A 325 -9.20 9.36 17.41
N ASP A 326 -9.14 10.52 18.07
CA ASP A 326 -10.06 11.63 17.81
C ASP A 326 -9.83 12.26 16.44
N ALA A 327 -8.56 12.42 16.06
CA ALA A 327 -8.13 12.87 14.75
C ALA A 327 -8.67 11.97 13.64
N TYR A 328 -8.49 10.65 13.81
CA TYR A 328 -8.96 9.65 12.87
C TYR A 328 -10.49 9.62 12.79
N ARG A 329 -11.18 9.73 13.94
CA ARG A 329 -12.64 9.82 14.02
C ARG A 329 -13.19 11.02 13.26
N VAL A 330 -12.51 12.18 13.32
CA VAL A 330 -12.89 13.37 12.53
C VAL A 330 -12.79 13.09 11.02
N ALA A 331 -11.73 12.40 10.57
CA ALA A 331 -11.57 12.02 9.16
C ALA A 331 -12.67 11.05 8.70
N MET A 332 -12.94 9.99 9.48
CA MET A 332 -13.99 9.00 9.16
C MET A 332 -15.37 9.65 9.08
N LYS A 333 -15.75 10.47 10.07
CA LYS A 333 -17.01 11.23 10.05
C LYS A 333 -17.14 12.12 8.81
N SER A 334 -16.05 12.78 8.42
CA SER A 334 -16.02 13.66 7.25
C SER A 334 -16.18 12.88 5.94
N MET A 335 -15.48 11.75 5.81
CA MET A 335 -15.58 10.85 4.66
C MET A 335 -16.99 10.26 4.52
N LEU A 336 -17.56 9.71 5.59
CA LEU A 336 -18.91 9.14 5.58
C LEU A 336 -19.98 10.19 5.24
N LYS A 337 -19.85 11.40 5.82
CA LYS A 337 -20.74 12.53 5.49
C LYS A 337 -20.62 12.93 4.02
N TRP A 338 -19.41 12.93 3.47
CA TRP A 338 -19.17 13.24 2.07
C TRP A 338 -19.76 12.18 1.14
N VAL A 339 -19.50 10.89 1.40
CA VAL A 339 -20.01 9.76 0.63
C VAL A 339 -21.54 9.80 0.58
N ARG A 340 -22.19 9.91 1.75
CA ARG A 340 -23.66 9.99 1.85
C ARG A 340 -24.26 11.13 1.03
N LYS A 341 -23.56 12.26 0.89
CA LYS A 341 -24.07 13.44 0.18
C LYS A 341 -23.85 13.36 -1.34
N ASN A 342 -22.82 12.64 -1.79
CA ASN A 342 -22.35 12.75 -3.17
C ASN A 342 -22.45 11.45 -3.98
N MET A 343 -22.59 10.29 -3.34
CA MET A 343 -22.62 8.99 -4.02
C MET A 343 -24.04 8.45 -4.15
N ASP A 344 -24.31 7.76 -5.26
CA ASP A 344 -25.57 7.05 -5.49
C ASP A 344 -25.43 5.60 -5.00
N ARG A 345 -26.25 5.20 -4.03
CA ARG A 345 -26.21 3.84 -3.46
C ARG A 345 -26.57 2.75 -4.47
N ASN A 346 -27.33 3.09 -5.51
CA ASN A 346 -27.78 2.14 -6.54
C ASN A 346 -26.79 2.01 -7.70
N LYS A 347 -25.72 2.80 -7.73
CA LYS A 347 -24.71 2.77 -8.80
C LYS A 347 -23.30 2.59 -8.28
N THR A 348 -22.98 3.16 -7.13
CA THR A 348 -21.62 3.19 -6.60
C THR A 348 -21.44 2.16 -5.49
N ARG A 349 -20.32 1.43 -5.53
CA ARG A 349 -19.82 0.64 -4.40
C ARG A 349 -18.69 1.40 -3.70
N VAL A 350 -18.77 1.49 -2.38
CA VAL A 350 -17.73 2.14 -1.57
C VAL A 350 -17.11 1.12 -0.64
N PHE A 351 -15.80 0.98 -0.74
CA PHE A 351 -14.96 0.13 0.06
C PHE A 351 -14.05 0.96 0.95
N PHE A 352 -13.66 0.38 2.08
CA PHE A 352 -12.58 0.90 2.90
C PHE A 352 -11.64 -0.24 3.26
N THR A 353 -10.40 -0.17 2.79
CA THR A 353 -9.33 -1.10 3.16
C THR A 353 -8.82 -0.76 4.56
N SER A 354 -8.77 -1.75 5.44
CA SER A 354 -8.30 -1.58 6.83
C SER A 354 -6.79 -1.28 6.89
N MET A 355 -6.27 -1.27 8.12
CA MET A 355 -4.88 -0.92 8.41
C MET A 355 -3.93 -1.93 7.77
N SER A 356 -2.93 -1.44 7.03
CA SER A 356 -1.77 -2.25 6.65
C SER A 356 -0.81 -2.32 7.85
N PRO A 357 -0.40 -3.51 8.28
CA PRO A 357 0.51 -3.70 9.40
C PRO A 357 1.93 -3.28 9.06
N LEU A 358 2.75 -3.12 10.11
CA LEU A 358 4.18 -2.82 10.04
C LEU A 358 4.96 -3.95 10.70
N HIS A 359 6.17 -4.21 10.21
CA HIS A 359 7.07 -5.22 10.79
C HIS A 359 8.41 -4.60 11.22
N ILE A 360 8.34 -3.60 12.08
CA ILE A 360 9.51 -2.79 12.49
C ILE A 360 10.29 -3.37 13.68
N LYS A 361 9.74 -4.34 14.42
CA LYS A 361 10.36 -4.94 15.60
C LYS A 361 10.18 -6.44 15.62
N SER A 362 11.25 -7.20 15.37
CA SER A 362 11.15 -8.66 15.28
C SER A 362 10.78 -9.36 16.57
N GLN A 363 11.01 -8.72 17.72
CA GLN A 363 10.59 -9.21 19.03
C GLN A 363 9.07 -9.43 19.13
N GLU A 364 8.29 -8.70 18.33
CA GLU A 364 6.83 -8.86 18.30
C GLU A 364 6.42 -10.26 17.83
N TRP A 365 7.24 -10.92 17.02
CA TRP A 365 7.03 -12.29 16.52
C TRP A 365 8.10 -13.29 17.00
N GLY A 366 8.75 -13.02 18.14
CA GLY A 366 9.74 -13.93 18.74
C GLY A 366 11.17 -13.82 18.18
N GLY A 367 11.44 -12.81 17.35
CA GLY A 367 12.78 -12.50 16.83
C GLY A 367 13.70 -11.82 17.85
N LYS A 368 14.97 -11.60 17.45
CA LYS A 368 16.00 -11.01 18.30
C LYS A 368 15.78 -9.49 18.51
N PRO A 369 16.13 -8.93 19.70
CA PRO A 369 16.15 -7.49 19.90
C PRO A 369 16.95 -6.75 18.83
N GLY A 370 16.41 -5.65 18.33
CA GLY A 370 17.05 -4.83 17.28
C GLY A 370 16.83 -5.33 15.84
N GLY A 371 16.19 -6.48 15.63
CA GLY A 371 15.77 -6.93 14.29
C GLY A 371 14.45 -6.31 13.82
N ASN A 372 14.20 -6.33 12.51
CA ASN A 372 12.94 -5.94 11.87
C ASN A 372 12.62 -6.92 10.72
N CYS A 373 11.83 -6.52 9.72
CA CYS A 373 11.49 -7.35 8.56
C CYS A 373 12.69 -7.74 7.66
N TYR A 374 13.89 -7.21 7.89
CA TYR A 374 15.08 -7.59 7.13
C TYR A 374 15.43 -9.07 7.34
N ASN A 375 15.68 -9.78 6.22
CA ASN A 375 15.94 -11.23 6.16
C ASN A 375 14.79 -12.15 6.64
N GLU A 376 13.59 -11.60 6.85
CA GLU A 376 12.41 -12.43 7.09
C GLU A 376 11.89 -13.00 5.75
N THR A 377 11.85 -14.33 5.64
CA THR A 377 11.48 -15.05 4.39
C THR A 377 10.31 -16.01 4.57
N THR A 378 9.85 -16.19 5.80
CA THR A 378 8.73 -17.05 6.18
C THR A 378 7.66 -16.26 6.91
N LEU A 379 6.45 -16.82 6.95
CA LEU A 379 5.34 -16.28 7.71
C LEU A 379 5.65 -16.25 9.22
N ILE A 380 4.83 -15.52 9.96
CA ILE A 380 4.66 -15.78 11.38
C ILE A 380 3.83 -17.06 11.52
N GLU A 381 4.34 -18.03 12.28
CA GLU A 381 3.73 -19.36 12.41
C GLU A 381 2.76 -19.45 13.59
N ASP A 382 2.86 -18.56 14.58
CA ASP A 382 1.97 -18.56 15.74
C ASP A 382 0.52 -18.22 15.31
N PRO A 383 -0.42 -19.17 15.36
CA PRO A 383 -1.80 -18.95 14.91
C PRO A 383 -2.57 -17.97 15.81
N ASN A 384 -2.05 -17.65 17.00
CA ASN A 384 -2.61 -16.67 17.92
C ASN A 384 -1.91 -15.32 17.82
N TYR A 385 -0.98 -15.15 16.87
CA TYR A 385 -0.28 -13.89 16.69
C TYR A 385 -1.27 -12.77 16.43
N TRP A 386 -1.14 -11.68 17.18
CA TRP A 386 -1.86 -10.46 16.90
C TRP A 386 -0.86 -9.32 16.88
N GLY A 387 -0.80 -8.60 15.77
CA GLY A 387 0.18 -7.53 15.57
C GLY A 387 -0.01 -6.34 16.52
N SER A 388 0.96 -5.44 16.51
CA SER A 388 0.95 -4.22 17.33
C SER A 388 0.09 -3.09 16.75
N GLU A 389 -0.75 -3.39 15.74
CA GLU A 389 -1.58 -2.37 15.10
C GLU A 389 -2.59 -1.78 16.09
N ASN A 390 -2.91 -0.49 15.92
CA ASN A 390 -3.70 0.23 16.89
C ASN A 390 -5.17 -0.26 16.88
N LYS A 391 -5.51 -1.17 17.81
CA LYS A 391 -6.86 -1.71 18.00
C LYS A 391 -7.91 -0.61 18.24
N ASN A 392 -7.53 0.52 18.83
CA ASN A 392 -8.44 1.64 19.03
C ASN A 392 -8.87 2.26 17.69
N ILE A 393 -8.03 2.22 16.65
CA ILE A 393 -8.39 2.71 15.32
C ILE A 393 -9.41 1.79 14.65
N MET A 394 -9.26 0.48 14.80
CA MET A 394 -10.31 -0.47 14.36
C MET A 394 -11.62 -0.23 15.09
N GLN A 395 -11.57 0.06 16.39
CA GLN A 395 -12.76 0.43 17.16
C GLN A 395 -13.39 1.73 16.63
N VAL A 396 -12.60 2.77 16.35
CA VAL A 396 -13.10 4.02 15.74
C VAL A 396 -13.79 3.74 14.40
N ILE A 397 -13.21 2.89 13.55
CA ILE A 397 -13.82 2.52 12.27
C ILE A 397 -15.15 1.82 12.51
N ALA A 398 -15.19 0.80 13.38
CA ALA A 398 -16.41 0.05 13.69
C ALA A 398 -17.52 0.97 14.23
N GLU A 399 -17.18 1.86 15.17
CA GLU A 399 -18.09 2.83 15.75
C GLU A 399 -18.68 3.78 14.70
N GLU A 400 -17.85 4.35 13.82
CA GLU A 400 -18.31 5.34 12.85
C GLU A 400 -19.01 4.71 11.65
N PHE A 401 -18.54 3.54 11.19
CA PHE A 401 -19.13 2.85 10.05
C PHE A 401 -20.48 2.22 10.42
N GLY A 402 -20.64 1.72 11.64
CA GLY A 402 -21.93 1.25 12.16
C GLY A 402 -23.01 2.34 12.20
N LYS A 403 -22.61 3.62 12.25
CA LYS A 403 -23.52 4.78 12.18
C LYS A 403 -23.81 5.23 10.73
N SER A 404 -23.14 4.65 9.73
CA SER A 404 -23.28 5.06 8.34
C SER A 404 -24.62 4.60 7.75
N LYS A 405 -25.33 5.53 7.13
CA LYS A 405 -26.53 5.21 6.33
C LYS A 405 -26.20 4.76 4.90
N TYR A 406 -24.98 5.01 4.45
CA TYR A 406 -24.48 4.55 3.16
C TYR A 406 -23.71 3.24 3.37
N PRO A 407 -23.98 2.17 2.60
CA PRO A 407 -23.28 0.90 2.78
C PRO A 407 -21.80 1.06 2.41
N ILE A 408 -20.93 0.89 3.40
CA ILE A 408 -19.48 0.83 3.20
C ILE A 408 -19.05 -0.61 3.39
N THR A 409 -18.40 -1.19 2.39
CA THR A 409 -17.82 -2.53 2.50
C THR A 409 -16.42 -2.42 3.10
N PHE A 410 -16.24 -2.97 4.29
CA PHE A 410 -14.94 -2.96 4.97
C PHE A 410 -14.11 -4.16 4.51
N LEU A 411 -12.90 -3.91 4.01
CA LEU A 411 -11.93 -4.96 3.68
C LEU A 411 -10.99 -5.11 4.86
N ASN A 412 -11.27 -6.08 5.75
CA ASN A 412 -10.51 -6.32 6.97
C ASN A 412 -9.22 -7.11 6.66
N ILE A 413 -8.25 -6.44 6.07
CA ILE A 413 -6.96 -7.03 5.66
C ILE A 413 -5.94 -7.07 6.79
N THR A 414 -6.21 -6.44 7.94
CA THR A 414 -5.18 -6.19 8.97
C THR A 414 -4.56 -7.50 9.45
N GLN A 415 -5.39 -8.38 10.02
CA GLN A 415 -4.91 -9.58 10.69
C GLN A 415 -4.24 -10.57 9.72
N LEU A 416 -4.83 -10.80 8.53
CA LEU A 416 -4.20 -11.66 7.53
C LEU A 416 -2.86 -11.09 7.06
N SER A 417 -2.73 -9.77 7.01
CA SER A 417 -1.48 -9.11 6.59
C SER A 417 -0.43 -9.16 7.70
N SER A 418 -0.83 -9.20 8.99
CA SER A 418 0.09 -9.22 10.12
C SER A 418 0.95 -10.49 10.14
N TYR A 419 0.50 -11.59 9.51
CA TYR A 419 1.33 -12.79 9.35
C TYR A 419 2.48 -12.65 8.34
N ARG A 420 2.45 -11.61 7.50
CA ARG A 420 3.27 -11.49 6.28
C ARG A 420 4.56 -10.72 6.48
N LYS A 421 5.29 -10.95 7.57
CA LYS A 421 6.61 -10.32 7.80
C LYS A 421 7.60 -10.52 6.65
N ASP A 422 7.40 -11.58 5.86
CA ASP A 422 8.16 -11.95 4.66
C ASP A 422 7.92 -11.03 3.45
N ALA A 423 6.77 -10.39 3.32
CA ALA A 423 6.36 -9.79 2.05
C ALA A 423 6.79 -8.32 1.86
N HIS A 424 7.49 -7.73 2.83
CA HIS A 424 7.93 -6.34 2.76
C HIS A 424 9.03 -6.11 1.72
N THR A 425 9.12 -4.87 1.23
CA THR A 425 10.20 -4.47 0.32
C THR A 425 11.56 -4.52 0.98
N SER A 426 11.62 -4.28 2.30
CA SER A 426 12.85 -4.32 3.08
C SER A 426 13.90 -3.39 2.45
N ILE A 427 15.10 -3.90 2.16
CA ILE A 427 16.14 -3.14 1.47
C ILE A 427 16.03 -3.17 -0.06
N TYR A 428 15.20 -4.07 -0.60
CA TYR A 428 15.11 -4.39 -2.02
C TYR A 428 14.15 -3.43 -2.73
N LYS A 429 14.57 -2.18 -2.84
CA LYS A 429 13.81 -1.12 -3.50
C LYS A 429 14.70 0.02 -3.94
N LYS A 430 14.20 0.86 -4.83
CA LYS A 430 14.86 2.12 -5.17
C LYS A 430 14.99 3.04 -3.96
N GLN A 431 16.23 3.34 -3.59
CA GLN A 431 16.58 4.36 -2.62
C GLN A 431 16.68 5.71 -3.33
N TRP A 432 15.80 6.66 -3.00
CA TRP A 432 15.76 7.99 -3.62
C TRP A 432 16.84 8.94 -3.09
N SER A 433 17.36 8.63 -1.90
CA SER A 433 18.45 9.34 -1.26
C SER A 433 19.62 8.38 -1.15
N PRO A 434 20.86 8.82 -1.44
CA PRO A 434 22.04 8.00 -1.20
C PRO A 434 22.08 7.52 0.26
N LEU A 435 22.40 6.24 0.46
CA LEU A 435 22.58 5.67 1.79
C LEU A 435 23.92 6.14 2.37
N THR A 436 23.94 6.44 3.67
CA THR A 436 25.19 6.77 4.36
C THR A 436 26.06 5.52 4.57
N PRO A 437 27.38 5.66 4.80
CA PRO A 437 28.24 4.53 5.13
C PRO A 437 27.73 3.71 6.33
N GLU A 438 27.17 4.35 7.34
CA GLU A 438 26.60 3.70 8.53
C GLU A 438 25.35 2.89 8.17
N GLN A 439 24.52 3.39 7.25
CA GLN A 439 23.36 2.65 6.77
C GLN A 439 23.78 1.43 5.95
N LEU A 440 24.76 1.59 5.06
CA LEU A 440 25.30 0.47 4.26
C LEU A 440 25.92 -0.62 5.16
N ALA A 441 26.55 -0.23 6.27
CA ALA A 441 27.08 -1.17 7.25
C ALA A 441 26.00 -1.87 8.10
N ASN A 442 24.76 -1.36 8.12
CA ASN A 442 23.66 -1.90 8.90
C ASN A 442 22.34 -1.87 8.11
N GLN A 443 22.06 -2.94 7.36
CA GLN A 443 20.89 -3.07 6.50
C GLN A 443 19.54 -2.90 7.22
N ILE A 444 19.49 -3.31 8.49
CA ILE A 444 18.30 -3.16 9.34
C ILE A 444 17.90 -1.68 9.44
N SER A 445 18.87 -0.75 9.45
CA SER A 445 18.64 0.69 9.65
C SER A 445 17.87 1.37 8.52
N TYR A 446 17.87 0.80 7.32
CA TYR A 446 17.20 1.37 6.14
C TYR A 446 16.19 0.43 5.49
N ALA A 447 15.91 -0.72 6.12
CA ALA A 447 14.88 -1.64 5.67
C ALA A 447 13.47 -1.02 5.77
N ASP A 448 12.73 -1.04 4.66
CA ASP A 448 11.35 -0.60 4.59
C ASP A 448 10.41 -1.75 5.02
N CYS A 449 9.96 -1.68 6.26
CA CYS A 449 8.99 -2.63 6.84
C CYS A 449 7.57 -2.08 6.87
N VAL A 450 7.27 -1.24 5.86
CA VAL A 450 5.97 -0.59 5.66
C VAL A 450 5.38 -1.05 4.33
N HIS A 451 6.14 -0.91 3.24
CA HIS A 451 5.66 -1.20 1.90
C HIS A 451 5.88 -2.67 1.50
N TRP A 452 5.15 -3.12 0.50
CA TRP A 452 5.06 -4.51 0.10
C TRP A 452 5.66 -4.72 -1.29
N CYS A 453 6.37 -5.84 -1.48
CA CYS A 453 6.80 -6.24 -2.82
C CYS A 453 5.57 -6.54 -3.70
N LEU A 454 5.71 -6.27 -5.01
CA LEU A 454 4.75 -6.69 -6.02
C LEU A 454 5.44 -7.59 -7.06
N PRO A 455 4.87 -8.75 -7.44
CA PRO A 455 3.65 -9.38 -6.90
C PRO A 455 3.81 -9.80 -5.44
N GLY A 456 2.69 -9.94 -4.70
CA GLY A 456 2.74 -10.27 -3.28
C GLY A 456 1.42 -10.04 -2.54
N LEU A 457 1.53 -9.61 -1.27
CA LEU A 457 0.40 -9.49 -0.35
C LEU A 457 -0.76 -8.62 -0.88
N GLN A 458 -0.45 -7.54 -1.60
CA GLN A 458 -1.48 -6.62 -2.07
C GLN A 458 -2.35 -7.22 -3.20
N ASP A 459 -1.87 -8.29 -3.86
CA ASP A 459 -2.68 -9.06 -4.80
C ASP A 459 -3.84 -9.75 -4.08
N THR A 460 -3.57 -10.31 -2.89
CA THR A 460 -4.62 -10.89 -2.03
C THR A 460 -5.63 -9.84 -1.57
N TRP A 461 -5.21 -8.60 -1.29
CA TRP A 461 -6.16 -7.54 -0.97
C TRP A 461 -7.12 -7.26 -2.14
N ASN A 462 -6.63 -7.37 -3.37
CA ASN A 462 -7.44 -7.22 -4.59
C ASN A 462 -8.31 -8.45 -4.88
N GLU A 463 -7.89 -9.66 -4.52
CA GLU A 463 -8.75 -10.85 -4.54
C GLU A 463 -9.92 -10.74 -3.55
N LEU A 464 -9.67 -10.20 -2.36
CA LEU A 464 -10.71 -9.92 -1.36
C LEU A 464 -11.66 -8.81 -1.83
N LEU A 465 -11.13 -7.75 -2.44
CA LEU A 465 -11.92 -6.70 -3.08
C LEU A 465 -12.80 -7.28 -4.21
N PHE A 466 -12.23 -8.09 -5.10
CA PHE A 466 -12.94 -8.78 -6.18
C PHE A 466 -14.08 -9.63 -5.61
N THR A 467 -13.79 -10.44 -4.59
CA THR A 467 -14.76 -11.29 -3.91
C THR A 467 -15.91 -10.47 -3.34
N LYS A 468 -15.63 -9.43 -2.55
CA LYS A 468 -16.71 -8.59 -1.97
C LYS A 468 -17.44 -7.75 -3.01
N LEU A 469 -16.82 -7.42 -4.15
CA LEU A 469 -17.47 -6.68 -5.22
C LEU A 469 -18.54 -7.53 -5.91
N PHE A 470 -18.18 -8.74 -6.31
CA PHE A 470 -18.99 -9.62 -7.16
C PHE A 470 -19.83 -10.65 -6.38
N TYR A 471 -19.32 -11.09 -5.23
CA TYR A 471 -19.86 -12.16 -4.40
C TYR A 471 -19.96 -11.75 -2.92
N PRO A 472 -20.67 -10.64 -2.59
CA PRO A 472 -20.88 -10.28 -1.19
C PRO A 472 -21.63 -11.40 -0.46
N SER A 473 -21.24 -11.60 0.79
CA SER A 473 -21.91 -12.45 1.79
C SER A 473 -23.09 -11.72 2.40
#